data_AF-A0A0N9N946-F1
#
_entry.id   AF-A0A0N9N946-F1
#
_cell.length_a   1.000
_cell.length_b   1.000
_cell.length_c   1.000
_cell.angle_alpha   90.00
_cell.angle_beta   90.00
_cell.angle_gamma   90.00
#
_symmetry.space_group_name_H-M   'P 1'
#
loop_
_entity.id
_entity.type
_entity.pdbx_description
1 polymer ?
#
loop_
_entity_poly.entity_id
_entity_poly.type
_entity_poly.pdbx_seq_one_letter_code
_entity_poly.pdbx_strand_id
1 'polypeptide(L)'
;MTLTPQSTPEEILAAAETVKARGASAPRAGRDPINQPMINNWLEAMEDANPIYVDDDAARAAGHPGVVAPPAMAQVWTMRGLHGTRTDDDPLGLATELFDDAGYTSVVATNCDTVYHRYTRPGEEVTISSELTDVVGPKQTALGEGWFFTTRNTWRVRASGATGDDAGETVAEMDFRILKFRPAAAAPAEAESASAYDDLDPTKLIRPSASRDTQFFWDGVAAHELRIQKLPDGSLHHPPIPATWTERDADGRFPGTDYVVASGTGTVYSYVVHHAPRVPGRELPFVVALVELDEGVRMLGQLRGVDPETVAIGQPVEVEFLDFPADDDNDQPWHLYAWRAKEAK
;
A
#
# COMPACT_ATOMS: atom_id res chain seq x y z
N MET A 1 -9.03 22.50 -26.63
CA MET A 1 -8.30 21.40 -27.29
C MET A 1 -8.71 20.14 -26.55
N THR A 2 -9.25 19.13 -27.25
CA THR A 2 -9.68 17.89 -26.59
C THR A 2 -8.46 16.97 -26.53
N LEU A 3 -7.97 16.69 -25.32
CA LEU A 3 -6.90 15.71 -25.14
C LEU A 3 -7.43 14.30 -25.35
N THR A 4 -6.56 13.41 -25.81
CA THR A 4 -6.85 11.99 -25.94
C THR A 4 -5.66 11.18 -25.43
N PRO A 5 -5.79 9.85 -25.26
CA PRO A 5 -4.66 9.01 -24.87
C PRO A 5 -3.45 9.07 -25.82
N GLN A 6 -3.63 9.54 -27.07
CA GLN A 6 -2.58 9.73 -28.06
C GLN A 6 -1.98 11.15 -28.07
N SER A 7 -2.45 12.07 -27.22
CA SER A 7 -1.92 13.43 -27.18
C SER A 7 -0.43 13.47 -26.85
N THR A 8 0.31 14.36 -27.51
CA THR A 8 1.75 14.48 -27.30
C THR A 8 2.07 15.20 -25.98
N PRO A 9 3.28 15.02 -25.41
CA PRO A 9 3.71 15.78 -24.25
C PRO A 9 3.57 17.31 -24.40
N GLU A 10 3.82 17.86 -25.59
CA GLU A 10 3.67 19.28 -25.86
C GLU A 10 2.21 19.73 -25.78
N GLU A 11 1.28 18.92 -26.28
CA GLU A 11 -0.17 19.21 -26.22
C GLU A 11 -0.69 19.19 -24.78
N ILE A 12 -0.22 18.21 -23.98
CA ILE A 12 -0.56 18.08 -22.55
C ILE A 12 -0.02 19.29 -21.78
N LEU A 13 1.23 19.68 -22.00
CA LEU A 13 1.83 20.86 -21.37
C LEU A 13 1.11 22.15 -21.76
N ALA A 14 0.76 22.33 -23.04
CA ALA A 14 0.01 23.51 -23.48
C ALA A 14 -1.39 23.60 -22.84
N ALA A 15 -2.08 22.46 -22.70
CA ALA A 15 -3.34 22.39 -21.99
C ALA A 15 -3.17 22.71 -20.49
N ALA A 16 -2.11 22.21 -19.86
CA ALA A 16 -1.81 22.46 -18.45
C ALA A 16 -1.48 23.94 -18.19
N GLU A 17 -0.72 24.58 -19.08
CA GLU A 17 -0.45 26.02 -19.04
C GLU A 17 -1.74 26.84 -19.20
N THR A 18 -2.73 26.36 -19.95
CA THR A 18 -4.05 27.02 -20.02
C THR A 18 -4.80 26.95 -18.68
N VAL A 19 -4.70 25.83 -17.95
CA VAL A 19 -5.27 25.71 -16.59
C VAL A 19 -4.53 26.64 -15.63
N LYS A 20 -3.20 26.63 -15.66
CA LYS A 20 -2.34 27.50 -14.85
C LYS A 20 -2.57 28.98 -15.11
N ALA A 21 -2.79 29.39 -16.35
CA ALA A 21 -3.08 30.77 -16.73
C ALA A 21 -4.43 31.30 -16.20
N ARG A 22 -5.34 30.42 -15.74
CA ARG A 22 -6.57 30.85 -15.04
C ARG A 22 -6.27 31.41 -13.64
N GLY A 23 -5.10 31.10 -13.09
CA GLY A 23 -4.70 31.53 -11.75
C GLY A 23 -5.43 30.78 -10.64
N ALA A 24 -5.49 31.40 -9.47
CA ALA A 24 -6.14 30.83 -8.31
C ALA A 24 -7.67 30.77 -8.47
N SER A 25 -8.28 29.69 -7.98
CA SER A 25 -9.72 29.56 -7.85
C SER A 25 -10.29 30.66 -6.95
N ALA A 26 -11.57 30.96 -7.14
CA ALA A 26 -12.30 31.82 -6.22
C ALA A 26 -12.21 31.27 -4.78
N PRO A 27 -12.06 32.12 -3.76
CA PRO A 27 -12.03 31.68 -2.37
C PRO A 27 -13.33 30.96 -2.00
N ARG A 28 -13.22 29.71 -1.56
CA ARG A 28 -14.34 28.91 -1.09
C ARG A 28 -14.32 28.80 0.42
N ALA A 29 -15.43 29.15 1.07
CA ALA A 29 -15.58 28.96 2.50
C ALA A 29 -15.60 27.48 2.89
N GLY A 30 -15.03 27.18 4.06
CA GLY A 30 -15.29 25.95 4.79
C GLY A 30 -16.79 25.84 5.13
N ARG A 31 -17.26 24.61 5.33
CA ARG A 31 -18.68 24.38 5.63
C ARG A 31 -19.06 24.98 6.98
N ASP A 32 -18.16 24.86 7.94
CA ASP A 32 -18.33 25.29 9.32
C ASP A 32 -17.16 26.22 9.68
N PRO A 33 -17.37 27.22 10.54
CA PRO A 33 -16.26 27.88 11.24
C PRO A 33 -15.44 26.84 12.00
N ILE A 34 -14.20 27.18 12.33
CA ILE A 34 -13.39 26.34 13.22
C ILE A 34 -14.18 26.12 14.51
N ASN A 35 -14.30 24.86 14.94
CA ASN A 35 -15.19 24.51 16.03
C ASN A 35 -14.63 23.39 16.91
N GLN A 36 -14.92 23.48 18.20
CA GLN A 36 -14.46 22.51 19.20
C GLN A 36 -14.92 21.08 18.93
N PRO A 37 -16.17 20.81 18.50
CA PRO A 37 -16.61 19.44 18.23
C PRO A 37 -15.75 18.71 17.18
N MET A 38 -15.38 19.38 16.09
CA MET A 38 -14.51 18.80 15.07
C MET A 38 -13.07 18.65 15.56
N ILE A 39 -12.57 19.58 16.38
CA ILE A 39 -11.25 19.45 17.04
C ILE A 39 -11.24 18.19 17.90
N ASN A 40 -12.25 17.98 18.75
CA ASN A 40 -12.35 16.82 19.63
C ASN A 40 -12.33 15.50 18.85
N ASN A 41 -13.17 15.37 17.81
CA ASN A 41 -13.20 14.17 16.97
C ASN A 41 -11.85 13.88 16.31
N TRP A 42 -11.14 14.93 15.87
CA TRP A 42 -9.84 14.79 15.24
C TRP A 42 -8.77 14.35 16.25
N LEU A 43 -8.74 14.97 17.45
CA LEU A 43 -7.78 14.62 18.51
C LEU A 43 -7.96 13.17 18.98
N GLU A 44 -9.21 12.73 19.16
CA GLU A 44 -9.51 11.33 19.53
C GLU A 44 -9.02 10.35 18.46
N ALA A 45 -9.25 10.65 17.17
CA ALA A 45 -8.82 9.78 16.07
C ALA A 45 -7.30 9.78 15.84
N MET A 46 -6.63 10.89 16.15
CA MET A 46 -5.18 11.05 15.98
C MET A 46 -4.38 10.69 17.23
N GLU A 47 -5.07 10.41 18.34
CA GLU A 47 -4.47 10.17 19.67
C GLU A 47 -3.54 11.32 20.14
N ASP A 48 -3.87 12.57 19.77
CA ASP A 48 -3.12 13.76 20.19
C ASP A 48 -3.73 14.35 21.47
N ALA A 49 -3.00 14.22 22.58
CA ALA A 49 -3.43 14.65 23.91
C ALA A 49 -2.94 16.06 24.30
N ASN A 50 -2.46 16.88 23.35
CA ASN A 50 -1.94 18.21 23.67
C ASN A 50 -3.05 19.13 24.24
N PRO A 51 -2.91 19.63 25.47
CA PRO A 51 -4.00 20.32 26.18
C PRO A 51 -4.36 21.69 25.58
N ILE A 52 -3.49 22.33 24.79
CA ILE A 52 -3.76 23.66 24.21
C ILE A 52 -4.96 23.67 23.24
N TYR A 53 -5.41 22.49 22.81
CA TYR A 53 -6.53 22.30 21.88
C TYR A 53 -7.89 22.11 22.57
N VAL A 54 -7.92 21.90 23.89
CA VAL A 54 -9.14 21.57 24.65
C VAL A 54 -9.27 22.32 25.98
N ASP A 55 -8.16 22.85 26.51
CA ASP A 55 -8.11 23.55 27.78
C ASP A 55 -7.61 24.99 27.58
N ASP A 56 -8.45 25.94 27.98
CA ASP A 56 -8.28 27.36 27.74
C ASP A 56 -7.15 27.96 28.62
N ASP A 57 -6.95 27.42 29.81
CA ASP A 57 -5.88 27.86 30.73
C ASP A 57 -4.52 27.31 30.29
N ALA A 58 -4.47 26.07 29.82
CA ALA A 58 -3.28 25.47 29.23
C ALA A 58 -2.85 26.22 27.96
N ALA A 59 -3.80 26.57 27.08
CA ALA A 59 -3.52 27.34 25.88
C ALA A 59 -2.97 28.73 26.21
N ARG A 60 -3.54 29.42 27.22
CA ARG A 60 -3.03 30.72 27.71
C ARG A 60 -1.65 30.61 28.35
N ALA A 61 -1.41 29.57 29.13
CA ALA A 61 -0.10 29.29 29.70
C ALA A 61 0.97 29.05 28.61
N ALA A 62 0.58 28.51 27.46
CA ALA A 62 1.41 28.33 26.28
C ALA A 62 1.56 29.60 25.41
N GLY A 63 0.93 30.72 25.78
CA GLY A 63 1.03 32.01 25.09
C GLY A 63 -0.04 32.24 24.01
N HIS A 64 -1.07 31.40 23.93
CA HIS A 64 -2.21 31.62 23.05
C HIS A 64 -3.30 32.47 23.73
N PRO A 65 -4.19 33.15 22.98
CA PRO A 65 -5.31 33.90 23.57
C PRO A 65 -6.36 33.03 24.29
N GLY A 66 -6.38 31.73 23.97
CA GLY A 66 -7.33 30.71 24.41
C GLY A 66 -7.11 29.46 23.55
N VAL A 67 -8.05 28.51 23.58
CA VAL A 67 -7.98 27.29 22.77
C VAL A 67 -7.71 27.60 21.29
N VAL A 68 -6.81 26.82 20.70
CA VAL A 68 -6.43 26.89 19.28
C VAL A 68 -6.74 25.58 18.58
N ALA A 69 -6.92 25.62 17.26
CA ALA A 69 -7.04 24.41 16.44
C ALA A 69 -5.65 23.81 16.16
N PRO A 70 -5.51 22.48 16.13
CA PRO A 70 -4.30 21.83 15.64
C PRO A 70 -3.94 22.33 14.24
N PRO A 71 -2.69 22.77 13.98
CA PRO A 71 -2.32 23.31 12.67
C PRO A 71 -2.58 22.34 11.51
N ALA A 72 -2.36 21.04 11.75
CA ALA A 72 -2.61 19.96 10.78
C ALA A 72 -4.09 19.82 10.37
N MET A 73 -5.03 20.48 11.04
CA MET A 73 -6.44 20.53 10.62
C MET A 73 -6.73 21.58 9.54
N ALA A 74 -5.75 22.37 9.08
CA ALA A 74 -5.97 23.45 8.11
C ALA A 74 -6.83 23.00 6.90
N GLN A 75 -6.51 21.85 6.31
CA GLN A 75 -7.26 21.29 5.19
C GLN A 75 -8.65 20.77 5.60
N VAL A 76 -8.78 20.20 6.80
CA VAL A 76 -10.02 19.56 7.33
C VAL A 76 -11.20 20.53 7.26
N TRP A 77 -10.99 21.79 7.64
CA TRP A 77 -12.03 22.83 7.66
C TRP A 77 -12.66 23.10 6.30
N THR A 78 -11.93 22.80 5.23
CA THR A 78 -12.37 23.06 3.86
C THR A 78 -12.64 21.80 3.07
N MET A 79 -12.58 20.61 3.67
CA MET A 79 -12.98 19.38 3.00
C MET A 79 -14.44 19.44 2.55
N ARG A 80 -14.72 18.87 1.39
CA ARG A 80 -16.05 18.90 0.74
C ARG A 80 -17.09 18.03 1.47
N GLY A 81 -16.63 17.12 2.33
CA GLY A 81 -17.49 16.13 2.97
C GLY A 81 -18.05 15.11 1.97
N LEU A 82 -19.01 14.30 2.43
CA LEU A 82 -19.51 13.13 1.70
C LEU A 82 -20.22 13.44 0.37
N HIS A 83 -20.84 14.62 0.27
CA HIS A 83 -21.70 15.00 -0.87
C HIS A 83 -21.26 16.28 -1.58
N GLY A 84 -20.09 16.83 -1.24
CA GLY A 84 -19.65 18.08 -1.85
C GLY A 84 -19.14 17.87 -3.27
N THR A 85 -19.51 18.78 -4.17
CA THR A 85 -19.08 18.80 -5.57
C THR A 85 -17.86 19.71 -5.77
N ARG A 86 -17.08 19.46 -6.82
CA ARG A 86 -16.04 20.39 -7.26
C ARG A 86 -16.67 21.63 -7.89
N THR A 87 -15.98 22.77 -7.78
CA THR A 87 -16.31 23.98 -8.53
C THR A 87 -15.62 23.93 -9.89
N ASP A 88 -16.19 24.59 -10.89
CA ASP A 88 -15.68 24.57 -12.27
C ASP A 88 -14.29 25.19 -12.42
N ASP A 89 -13.86 25.98 -11.43
CA ASP A 89 -12.57 26.64 -11.35
C ASP A 89 -11.54 25.92 -10.46
N ASP A 90 -11.85 24.71 -9.95
CA ASP A 90 -10.93 23.91 -9.11
C ASP A 90 -9.71 23.41 -9.92
N PRO A 91 -8.49 23.94 -9.71
CA PRO A 91 -7.34 23.61 -10.54
C PRO A 91 -6.87 22.16 -10.34
N LEU A 92 -7.09 21.59 -9.16
CA LEU A 92 -6.82 20.18 -8.92
C LEU A 92 -7.76 19.29 -9.75
N GLY A 93 -9.05 19.65 -9.79
CA GLY A 93 -10.05 18.98 -10.63
C GLY A 93 -9.71 19.07 -12.10
N LEU A 94 -9.48 20.29 -12.58
CA LEU A 94 -9.12 20.57 -13.98
C LEU A 94 -7.85 19.84 -14.41
N ALA A 95 -6.79 19.83 -13.57
CA ALA A 95 -5.58 19.09 -13.87
C ALA A 95 -5.81 17.56 -13.85
N THR A 96 -6.63 17.06 -12.92
CA THR A 96 -6.96 15.63 -12.86
C THR A 96 -7.69 15.17 -14.12
N GLU A 97 -8.73 15.89 -14.54
CA GLU A 97 -9.50 15.60 -15.76
C GLU A 97 -8.61 15.69 -17.01
N LEU A 98 -7.74 16.71 -17.09
CA LEU A 98 -6.76 16.87 -18.16
C LEU A 98 -5.89 15.61 -18.32
N PHE A 99 -5.34 15.09 -17.22
CA PHE A 99 -4.50 13.90 -17.27
C PHE A 99 -5.31 12.60 -17.48
N ASP A 100 -6.54 12.53 -16.99
CA ASP A 100 -7.46 11.42 -17.26
C ASP A 100 -7.77 11.30 -18.76
N ASP A 101 -8.11 12.41 -19.41
CA ASP A 101 -8.36 12.48 -20.85
C ASP A 101 -7.12 12.09 -21.68
N ALA A 102 -5.93 12.40 -21.18
CA ALA A 102 -4.65 11.98 -21.76
C ALA A 102 -4.26 10.50 -21.43
N GLY A 103 -5.12 9.77 -20.70
CA GLY A 103 -4.95 8.36 -20.39
C GLY A 103 -4.07 8.05 -19.17
N TYR A 104 -3.80 9.03 -18.31
CA TYR A 104 -3.07 8.88 -17.04
C TYR A 104 -4.05 8.75 -15.88
N THR A 105 -4.85 7.69 -15.88
CA THR A 105 -6.02 7.58 -14.99
C THR A 105 -5.67 7.19 -13.56
N SER A 106 -4.49 6.62 -13.31
CA SER A 106 -4.04 6.28 -11.96
C SER A 106 -3.46 7.49 -11.23
N VAL A 107 -3.57 7.54 -9.91
CA VAL A 107 -3.19 8.70 -9.10
C VAL A 107 -2.53 8.29 -7.79
N VAL A 108 -1.48 9.00 -7.40
CA VAL A 108 -0.90 8.90 -6.06
C VAL A 108 -0.38 10.28 -5.62
N ALA A 109 -0.60 10.64 -4.35
CA ALA A 109 0.02 11.83 -3.77
C ALA A 109 1.47 11.51 -3.40
N THR A 110 2.41 12.38 -3.76
CA THR A 110 3.85 12.13 -3.53
C THR A 110 4.46 13.05 -2.48
N ASN A 111 4.00 14.31 -2.40
CA ASN A 111 4.50 15.29 -1.44
C ASN A 111 3.38 16.18 -0.93
N CYS A 112 3.49 16.57 0.33
CA CYS A 112 2.61 17.52 1.00
C CYS A 112 3.46 18.41 1.90
N ASP A 113 3.79 19.61 1.43
CA ASP A 113 4.59 20.58 2.15
C ASP A 113 3.67 21.69 2.65
N THR A 114 3.51 21.80 3.98
CA THR A 114 2.57 22.76 4.58
C THR A 114 3.29 23.77 5.47
N VAL A 115 2.97 25.05 5.29
CA VAL A 115 3.43 26.17 6.12
C VAL A 115 2.25 26.70 6.92
N TYR A 116 2.40 26.80 8.24
CA TYR A 116 1.41 27.39 9.14
C TYR A 116 1.91 28.74 9.62
N HIS A 117 1.25 29.83 9.21
CA HIS A 117 1.65 31.20 9.55
C HIS A 117 1.28 31.55 10.99
N ARG A 118 0.16 31.00 11.48
CA ARG A 118 -0.26 31.06 12.88
C ARG A 118 -1.24 29.95 13.23
N TYR A 119 -1.44 29.75 14.53
CA TYR A 119 -2.57 28.97 15.03
C TYR A 119 -3.89 29.68 14.72
N THR A 120 -4.91 28.89 14.40
CA THR A 120 -6.27 29.35 14.18
C THR A 120 -7.14 29.04 15.40
N ARG A 121 -8.28 29.71 15.53
CA ARG A 121 -9.10 29.69 16.77
C ARG A 121 -10.54 29.28 16.47
N PRO A 122 -11.22 28.61 17.42
CA PRO A 122 -12.66 28.40 17.33
C PRO A 122 -13.42 29.70 17.03
N GLY A 123 -14.37 29.63 16.11
CA GLY A 123 -15.15 30.75 15.60
C GLY A 123 -14.57 31.45 14.37
N GLU A 124 -13.31 31.24 14.02
CA GLU A 124 -12.73 31.79 12.79
C GLU A 124 -13.31 31.10 11.54
N GLU A 125 -13.70 31.89 10.53
CA GLU A 125 -14.17 31.40 9.24
C GLU A 125 -12.99 31.26 8.27
N VAL A 126 -12.75 30.03 7.82
CA VAL A 126 -11.64 29.71 6.91
C VAL A 126 -12.16 29.60 5.48
N THR A 127 -11.42 30.20 4.55
CA THR A 127 -11.59 30.03 3.11
C THR A 127 -10.35 29.37 2.50
N ILE A 128 -10.51 28.68 1.37
CA ILE A 128 -9.41 28.11 0.58
C ILE A 128 -9.48 28.63 -0.86
N SER A 129 -8.33 28.98 -1.42
CA SER A 129 -8.11 29.11 -2.86
C SER A 129 -6.98 28.15 -3.27
N SER A 130 -7.08 27.55 -4.45
CA SER A 130 -6.01 26.71 -5.00
C SER A 130 -5.56 27.26 -6.34
N GLU A 131 -4.29 27.06 -6.69
CA GLU A 131 -3.75 27.30 -8.04
C GLU A 131 -2.86 26.15 -8.48
N LEU A 132 -2.76 25.92 -9.80
CA LEU A 132 -1.81 24.98 -10.38
C LEU A 132 -0.47 25.69 -10.58
N THR A 133 0.59 25.25 -9.90
CA THR A 133 1.88 25.96 -9.90
C THR A 133 2.91 25.33 -10.83
N ASP A 134 2.97 24.01 -10.88
CA ASP A 134 4.00 23.27 -11.61
C ASP A 134 3.45 22.00 -12.25
N VAL A 135 3.95 21.67 -13.44
CA VAL A 135 3.63 20.44 -14.18
C VAL A 135 4.90 19.93 -14.85
N VAL A 136 5.29 18.71 -14.53
CA VAL A 136 6.54 18.09 -14.99
C VAL A 136 6.27 16.67 -15.48
N GLY A 137 6.62 16.40 -16.73
CA GLY A 137 6.51 15.08 -17.34
C GLY A 137 6.72 15.09 -18.85
N PRO A 138 6.53 13.94 -19.50
CA PRO A 138 6.33 12.64 -18.86
C PRO A 138 7.63 12.18 -18.16
N LYS A 139 7.48 11.39 -17.10
CA LYS A 139 8.58 10.74 -16.38
C LYS A 139 8.29 9.25 -16.28
N GLN A 140 9.33 8.44 -16.47
CA GLN A 140 9.27 7.03 -16.12
C GLN A 140 9.47 6.90 -14.60
N THR A 141 8.52 6.26 -13.93
CA THR A 141 8.51 6.04 -12.48
C THR A 141 8.35 4.55 -12.19
N ALA A 142 8.53 4.13 -10.94
CA ALA A 142 8.26 2.75 -10.53
C ALA A 142 6.78 2.33 -10.71
N LEU A 143 5.86 3.31 -10.84
CA LEU A 143 4.43 3.06 -11.09
C LEU A 143 4.07 3.15 -12.58
N GLY A 144 5.06 3.37 -13.46
CA GLY A 144 4.89 3.56 -14.89
C GLY A 144 5.13 5.00 -15.36
N GLU A 145 4.82 5.27 -16.62
CA GLU A 145 4.91 6.61 -17.21
C GLU A 145 3.86 7.54 -16.60
N GLY A 146 4.28 8.70 -16.13
CA GLY A 146 3.37 9.66 -15.52
C GLY A 146 3.84 11.12 -15.52
N TRP A 147 2.96 11.96 -15.02
CA TRP A 147 3.12 13.39 -14.89
C TRP A 147 2.98 13.79 -13.44
N PHE A 148 3.91 14.60 -12.97
CA PHE A 148 3.79 15.27 -11.70
C PHE A 148 3.13 16.61 -11.90
N PHE A 149 2.17 16.95 -11.05
CA PHE A 149 1.69 18.32 -10.96
C PHE A 149 1.55 18.75 -9.50
N THR A 150 1.75 20.04 -9.26
CA THR A 150 1.70 20.64 -7.93
C THR A 150 0.61 21.68 -7.88
N THR A 151 -0.24 21.60 -6.86
CA THR A 151 -1.21 22.65 -6.54
C THR A 151 -0.78 23.38 -5.29
N ARG A 152 -0.86 24.71 -5.30
CA ARG A 152 -0.70 25.53 -4.10
C ARG A 152 -2.06 25.87 -3.54
N ASN A 153 -2.32 25.44 -2.33
CA ASN A 153 -3.51 25.74 -1.56
C ASN A 153 -3.19 26.84 -0.55
N THR A 154 -4.01 27.88 -0.50
CA THR A 154 -3.86 28.96 0.48
C THR A 154 -5.14 29.07 1.30
N TRP A 155 -5.01 28.92 2.62
CA TRP A 155 -6.10 29.13 3.57
C TRP A 155 -6.02 30.52 4.15
N ARG A 156 -7.16 31.21 4.15
CA ARG A 156 -7.30 32.56 4.72
C ARG A 156 -8.43 32.61 5.73
N VAL A 157 -8.22 33.34 6.82
CA VAL A 157 -9.26 33.67 7.80
C VAL A 157 -9.79 35.07 7.50
N ARG A 158 -11.11 35.19 7.38
CA ARG A 158 -11.73 36.52 7.25
C ARG A 158 -11.86 37.20 8.60
N ALA A 159 -11.72 38.53 8.61
CA ALA A 159 -12.03 39.32 9.78
C ALA A 159 -13.54 39.28 10.09
N SER A 160 -13.90 39.20 11.37
CA SER A 160 -15.30 39.19 11.80
C SER A 160 -16.02 40.46 11.34
N GLY A 161 -17.09 40.31 10.56
CA GLY A 161 -17.89 41.43 10.06
C GLY A 161 -17.37 42.09 8.78
N ALA A 162 -16.34 41.53 8.14
CA ALA A 162 -15.89 41.98 6.82
C ALA A 162 -16.97 41.73 5.75
N THR A 163 -17.29 42.76 4.96
CA THR A 163 -18.18 42.69 3.79
C THR A 163 -17.43 43.21 2.56
N GLY A 164 -17.49 42.50 1.43
CA GLY A 164 -16.81 42.87 0.18
C GLY A 164 -15.60 41.97 -0.15
N ASP A 165 -14.66 42.49 -0.93
CA ASP A 165 -13.49 41.77 -1.48
C ASP A 165 -12.31 41.64 -0.48
N ASP A 166 -12.58 41.58 0.83
CA ASP A 166 -11.51 41.29 1.80
C ASP A 166 -10.98 39.87 1.57
N ALA A 167 -9.72 39.80 1.11
CA ALA A 167 -9.03 38.55 0.85
C ALA A 167 -8.80 37.74 2.13
N GLY A 168 -8.83 38.40 3.31
CA GLY A 168 -8.53 37.77 4.59
C GLY A 168 -7.03 37.56 4.84
N GLU A 169 -6.71 37.18 6.06
CA GLU A 169 -5.34 36.90 6.51
C GLU A 169 -4.94 35.47 6.12
N THR A 170 -3.80 35.29 5.44
CA THR A 170 -3.25 33.95 5.17
C THR A 170 -2.80 33.29 6.47
N VAL A 171 -3.37 32.13 6.78
CA VAL A 171 -3.07 31.36 8.00
C VAL A 171 -2.31 30.07 7.73
N ALA A 172 -2.47 29.50 6.54
CA ALA A 172 -1.73 28.32 6.11
C ALA A 172 -1.59 28.25 4.59
N GLU A 173 -0.53 27.59 4.13
CA GLU A 173 -0.28 27.29 2.71
C GLU A 173 0.17 25.84 2.56
N MET A 174 -0.20 25.18 1.47
CA MET A 174 0.21 23.81 1.17
C MET A 174 0.54 23.65 -0.30
N ASP A 175 1.77 23.23 -0.58
CA ASP A 175 2.17 22.72 -1.88
C ASP A 175 1.92 21.22 -1.89
N PHE A 176 0.94 20.79 -2.70
CA PHE A 176 0.50 19.40 -2.79
C PHE A 176 0.85 18.84 -4.16
N ARG A 177 1.75 17.85 -4.17
CA ARG A 177 2.26 17.22 -5.39
C ARG A 177 1.64 15.86 -5.61
N ILE A 178 1.13 15.67 -6.81
CA ILE A 178 0.45 14.44 -7.26
C ILE A 178 1.19 13.88 -8.48
N LEU A 179 1.28 12.56 -8.55
CA LEU A 179 1.64 11.81 -9.75
C LEU A 179 0.36 11.23 -10.37
N LYS A 180 0.07 11.63 -11.61
CA LYS A 180 -0.89 10.94 -12.49
C LYS A 180 -0.11 10.05 -13.43
N PHE A 181 -0.41 8.76 -13.43
CA PHE A 181 0.34 7.79 -14.21
C PHE A 181 -0.61 6.93 -15.03
N ARG A 182 -0.12 6.41 -16.15
CA ARG A 182 -0.88 5.41 -16.89
C ARG A 182 -1.04 4.22 -15.97
N PRO A 183 -2.25 3.64 -15.84
CA PRO A 183 -2.36 2.31 -15.29
C PRO A 183 -1.31 1.45 -15.98
N ALA A 184 -0.67 0.54 -15.25
CA ALA A 184 0.14 -0.49 -15.89
C ALA A 184 -0.70 -0.99 -17.07
N ALA A 185 -0.18 -0.86 -18.28
CA ALA A 185 -0.84 -1.45 -19.42
C ALA A 185 -1.11 -2.88 -18.97
N ALA A 186 -2.36 -3.34 -19.05
CA ALA A 186 -2.56 -4.78 -19.12
C ALA A 186 -1.61 -5.17 -20.24
N ALA A 187 -0.52 -5.85 -19.87
CA ALA A 187 0.54 -6.12 -20.81
C ALA A 187 -0.17 -6.67 -22.05
N PRO A 188 0.19 -6.23 -23.27
CA PRO A 188 -0.11 -7.08 -24.41
C PRO A 188 0.23 -8.49 -23.96
N ALA A 189 -0.63 -9.46 -24.23
CA ALA A 189 -0.29 -10.87 -24.04
C ALA A 189 0.95 -11.15 -24.92
N GLU A 190 2.11 -10.75 -24.45
CA GLU A 190 3.42 -10.77 -25.07
C GLU A 190 4.18 -11.80 -24.26
N ALA A 191 4.04 -13.01 -24.78
CA ALA A 191 4.38 -14.27 -24.15
C ALA A 191 3.76 -14.38 -22.76
N GLU A 192 2.70 -15.18 -22.68
CA GLU A 192 2.65 -16.16 -21.61
C GLU A 192 4.09 -16.64 -21.37
N SER A 193 4.76 -16.14 -20.32
CA SER A 193 5.50 -17.09 -19.51
C SER A 193 4.37 -17.98 -19.05
N ALA A 194 4.16 -19.07 -19.81
CA ALA A 194 3.25 -20.11 -19.40
C ALA A 194 3.77 -20.47 -18.03
N SER A 195 3.12 -19.93 -17.00
CA SER A 195 3.24 -20.48 -15.68
C SER A 195 3.04 -21.97 -15.92
N ALA A 196 3.97 -22.81 -15.46
CA ALA A 196 3.79 -24.26 -15.55
C ALA A 196 2.52 -24.73 -14.81
N TYR A 197 1.79 -23.79 -14.22
CA TYR A 197 0.68 -23.90 -13.30
C TYR A 197 -0.44 -22.94 -13.73
N ASP A 198 -1.49 -23.48 -14.33
CA ASP A 198 -2.63 -22.71 -14.89
C ASP A 198 -3.37 -21.86 -13.82
N ASP A 199 -3.29 -22.26 -12.54
CA ASP A 199 -3.96 -21.64 -11.39
C ASP A 199 -3.12 -20.59 -10.64
N LEU A 200 -1.87 -20.36 -11.08
CA LEU A 200 -0.92 -19.46 -10.43
C LEU A 200 -0.41 -18.40 -11.41
N ASP A 201 -0.35 -17.16 -10.94
CA ASP A 201 0.32 -16.05 -11.62
C ASP A 201 1.58 -15.65 -10.83
N PRO A 202 2.77 -16.11 -11.27
CA PRO A 202 4.04 -15.91 -10.55
C PRO A 202 4.36 -14.44 -10.32
N THR A 203 3.94 -13.53 -11.21
CA THR A 203 4.20 -12.08 -11.11
C THR A 203 3.44 -11.43 -9.95
N LYS A 204 2.39 -12.08 -9.46
CA LYS A 204 1.54 -11.58 -8.38
C LYS A 204 1.68 -12.38 -7.09
N LEU A 205 2.40 -13.50 -7.10
CA LEU A 205 2.63 -14.31 -5.91
C LEU A 205 3.58 -13.60 -4.94
N ILE A 206 3.28 -13.73 -3.65
CA ILE A 206 4.20 -13.29 -2.60
C ILE A 206 5.38 -14.28 -2.56
N ARG A 207 6.57 -13.76 -2.83
CA ARG A 207 7.80 -14.56 -2.79
C ARG A 207 8.22 -14.89 -1.36
N PRO A 208 8.79 -16.07 -1.12
CA PRO A 208 9.32 -16.40 0.19
C PRO A 208 10.53 -15.53 0.50
N SER A 209 10.60 -15.02 1.73
CA SER A 209 11.80 -14.33 2.24
C SER A 209 12.58 -15.30 3.12
N ALA A 210 13.80 -15.63 2.72
CA ALA A 210 14.70 -16.45 3.51
C ALA A 210 15.34 -15.62 4.62
N SER A 211 15.11 -16.02 5.87
CA SER A 211 15.89 -15.57 7.02
C SER A 211 17.06 -16.54 7.26
N ARG A 212 18.03 -16.13 8.08
CA ARG A 212 19.14 -17.00 8.50
C ARG A 212 18.66 -18.35 9.05
N ASP A 213 17.56 -18.36 9.80
CA ASP A 213 17.03 -19.55 10.47
C ASP A 213 16.21 -20.45 9.53
N THR A 214 15.82 -19.93 8.36
CA THR A 214 15.01 -20.64 7.35
C THR A 214 15.77 -20.88 6.05
N GLN A 215 17.00 -20.38 5.92
CA GLN A 215 17.83 -20.52 4.72
C GLN A 215 17.99 -21.99 4.31
N PHE A 216 18.30 -22.89 5.26
CA PHE A 216 18.48 -24.31 4.99
C PHE A 216 17.23 -24.94 4.34
N PHE A 217 16.04 -24.48 4.76
CA PHE A 217 14.76 -24.95 4.25
C PHE A 217 14.52 -24.46 2.83
N TRP A 218 14.70 -23.15 2.58
CA TRP A 218 14.50 -22.57 1.25
C TRP A 218 15.56 -23.05 0.23
N ASP A 219 16.80 -23.25 0.66
CA ASP A 219 17.84 -23.91 -0.15
C ASP A 219 17.44 -25.35 -0.48
N GLY A 220 16.73 -26.03 0.43
CA GLY A 220 16.15 -27.34 0.20
C GLY A 220 15.06 -27.30 -0.86
N VAL A 221 14.10 -26.40 -0.71
CA VAL A 221 13.02 -26.20 -1.69
C VAL A 221 13.58 -25.91 -3.09
N ALA A 222 14.63 -25.07 -3.19
CA ALA A 222 15.32 -24.81 -4.46
C ALA A 222 16.07 -26.03 -5.03
N ALA A 223 16.54 -26.93 -4.16
CA ALA A 223 17.17 -28.19 -4.54
C ALA A 223 16.16 -29.35 -4.71
N HIS A 224 14.85 -29.08 -4.62
CA HIS A 224 13.77 -30.08 -4.62
C HIS A 224 13.92 -31.12 -3.49
N GLU A 225 14.38 -30.66 -2.33
CA GLU A 225 14.54 -31.43 -1.10
C GLU A 225 13.70 -30.83 0.02
N LEU A 226 12.78 -31.61 0.59
CA LEU A 226 12.00 -31.16 1.75
C LEU A 226 12.82 -31.35 3.02
N ARG A 227 13.58 -30.32 3.42
CA ARG A 227 14.46 -30.36 4.60
C ARG A 227 13.72 -30.01 5.89
N ILE A 228 13.80 -30.86 6.91
CA ILE A 228 13.19 -30.64 8.23
C ILE A 228 14.29 -30.39 9.25
N GLN A 229 14.14 -29.35 10.09
CA GLN A 229 15.11 -29.04 11.13
C GLN A 229 15.26 -30.23 12.08
N LYS A 230 16.51 -30.62 12.34
CA LYS A 230 16.88 -31.64 13.31
C LYS A 230 17.53 -30.97 14.51
N LEU A 231 16.99 -31.22 15.71
CA LEU A 231 17.52 -30.70 16.96
C LEU A 231 18.66 -31.59 17.49
N PRO A 232 19.49 -31.08 18.43
CA PRO A 232 20.62 -31.84 18.97
C PRO A 232 20.25 -33.15 19.67
N ASP A 233 19.02 -33.27 20.19
CA ASP A 233 18.49 -34.50 20.78
C ASP A 233 18.01 -35.53 19.73
N GLY A 234 18.11 -35.18 18.46
CA GLY A 234 17.69 -36.00 17.32
C GLY A 234 16.23 -35.83 16.92
N SER A 235 15.44 -35.05 17.66
CA SER A 235 14.05 -34.76 17.31
C SER A 235 13.94 -33.85 16.08
N LEU A 236 12.80 -33.94 15.39
CA LEU A 236 12.51 -33.15 14.20
C LEU A 236 11.52 -32.05 14.53
N HIS A 237 11.70 -30.87 13.94
CA HIS A 237 10.86 -29.72 14.23
C HIS A 237 10.45 -28.95 12.98
N HIS A 238 9.15 -28.60 12.92
CA HIS A 238 8.60 -27.67 11.94
C HIS A 238 7.44 -26.88 12.57
N PRO A 239 7.35 -25.55 12.39
CA PRO A 239 8.26 -24.68 11.63
C PRO A 239 9.65 -24.57 12.29
N PRO A 240 10.72 -24.19 11.56
CA PRO A 240 12.05 -24.05 12.14
C PRO A 240 12.08 -23.07 13.32
N ILE A 241 12.80 -23.42 14.39
CA ILE A 241 12.99 -22.57 15.57
C ILE A 241 14.41 -21.98 15.61
N PRO A 242 14.56 -20.70 15.99
CA PRO A 242 15.86 -20.01 15.99
C PRO A 242 16.73 -20.29 17.23
N ALA A 243 16.13 -20.70 18.35
CA ALA A 243 16.81 -20.81 19.64
C ALA A 243 17.05 -22.28 20.04
N THR A 244 18.00 -22.94 19.37
CA THR A 244 18.44 -24.32 19.70
C THR A 244 19.43 -24.38 20.87
N TRP A 245 19.77 -23.23 21.46
CA TRP A 245 20.70 -23.07 22.59
C TRP A 245 22.06 -23.73 22.40
N THR A 246 22.59 -23.73 21.17
CA THR A 246 23.90 -24.28 20.82
C THR A 246 25.04 -23.32 21.15
N GLU A 247 26.21 -23.88 21.48
CA GLU A 247 27.43 -23.09 21.63
C GLU A 247 27.92 -22.55 20.28
N ARG A 248 28.72 -21.49 20.33
CA ARG A 248 29.40 -20.97 19.15
C ARG A 248 30.63 -21.82 18.84
N ASP A 249 30.90 -22.00 17.56
CA ASP A 249 32.15 -22.60 17.08
C ASP A 249 33.36 -21.72 17.44
N ALA A 250 34.56 -22.27 17.29
CA ALA A 250 35.83 -21.60 17.68
C ALA A 250 36.09 -20.26 16.96
N ASP A 251 35.42 -20.01 15.84
CA ASP A 251 35.44 -18.77 15.07
C ASP A 251 34.37 -17.74 15.52
N GLY A 252 33.62 -18.05 16.59
CA GLY A 252 32.60 -17.20 17.18
C GLY A 252 31.26 -17.22 16.45
N ARG A 253 31.06 -18.11 15.46
CA ARG A 253 29.80 -18.25 14.73
C ARG A 253 28.94 -19.34 15.35
N PHE A 254 27.61 -19.22 15.22
CA PHE A 254 26.75 -20.36 15.54
C PHE A 254 26.81 -21.36 14.38
N PRO A 255 26.85 -22.67 14.65
CA PRO A 255 26.77 -23.69 13.61
C PRO A 255 25.49 -23.52 12.78
N GLY A 256 25.53 -23.99 11.54
CA GLY A 256 24.36 -24.02 10.67
C GLY A 256 23.23 -24.87 11.26
N THR A 257 22.01 -24.71 10.75
CA THR A 257 20.90 -25.57 11.17
C THR A 257 21.07 -26.97 10.58
N ASP A 258 21.14 -27.99 11.44
CA ASP A 258 21.10 -29.39 11.02
C ASP A 258 19.69 -29.76 10.54
N TYR A 259 19.62 -30.67 9.58
CA TYR A 259 18.37 -31.12 8.99
C TYR A 259 18.40 -32.57 8.54
N VAL A 260 17.22 -33.13 8.30
CA VAL A 260 17.02 -34.35 7.51
C VAL A 260 16.28 -34.02 6.23
N VAL A 261 16.58 -34.72 5.14
CA VAL A 261 15.77 -34.66 3.92
C VAL A 261 14.62 -35.64 4.09
N ALA A 262 13.39 -35.12 4.13
CA ALA A 262 12.18 -35.91 4.26
C ALA A 262 11.90 -36.69 2.97
N SER A 263 11.18 -37.80 3.13
CA SER A 263 10.59 -38.57 2.03
C SER A 263 9.59 -37.76 1.20
N GLY A 264 9.05 -36.68 1.78
CA GLY A 264 8.09 -35.80 1.14
C GLY A 264 6.68 -36.38 1.08
N THR A 265 6.38 -37.44 1.83
CA THR A 265 5.06 -38.08 1.87
C THR A 265 4.38 -37.91 3.22
N GLY A 266 3.05 -37.89 3.22
CA GLY A 266 2.25 -37.76 4.43
C GLY A 266 0.76 -37.91 4.18
N THR A 267 -0.03 -37.47 5.16
CA THR A 267 -1.50 -37.48 5.07
C THR A 267 -2.10 -36.14 5.47
N VAL A 268 -3.24 -35.78 4.87
CA VAL A 268 -3.98 -34.56 5.25
C VAL A 268 -4.46 -34.70 6.71
N TYR A 269 -3.89 -33.93 7.62
CA TYR A 269 -4.31 -33.89 9.03
C TYR A 269 -5.57 -33.03 9.20
N SER A 270 -5.59 -31.87 8.56
CA SER A 270 -6.75 -30.97 8.50
C SER A 270 -6.64 -30.04 7.29
N TYR A 271 -7.74 -29.47 6.81
CA TYR A 271 -7.70 -28.51 5.70
C TYR A 271 -8.79 -27.44 5.85
N VAL A 272 -8.60 -26.33 5.13
CA VAL A 272 -9.63 -25.31 4.88
C VAL A 272 -9.72 -25.03 3.39
N VAL A 273 -10.92 -24.65 2.93
CA VAL A 273 -11.14 -24.18 1.56
C VAL A 273 -11.26 -22.67 1.60
N HIS A 274 -10.32 -21.98 0.95
CA HIS A 274 -10.28 -20.52 0.92
C HIS A 274 -11.12 -20.00 -0.25
N HIS A 275 -12.25 -19.35 0.06
CA HIS A 275 -13.17 -18.78 -0.95
C HIS A 275 -13.04 -17.26 -1.12
N ALA A 276 -12.62 -16.52 -0.09
CA ALA A 276 -12.50 -15.07 -0.10
C ALA A 276 -11.70 -14.56 1.11
N PRO A 277 -11.06 -13.38 1.05
CA PRO A 277 -10.94 -12.48 -0.10
C PRO A 277 -9.95 -13.01 -1.17
N ARG A 278 -9.93 -12.36 -2.34
CA ARG A 278 -8.97 -12.69 -3.41
C ARG A 278 -7.54 -12.59 -2.91
N VAL A 279 -6.74 -13.63 -3.18
CA VAL A 279 -5.31 -13.65 -2.87
C VAL A 279 -4.56 -13.38 -4.18
N PRO A 280 -3.65 -12.39 -4.22
CA PRO A 280 -2.84 -12.11 -5.41
C PRO A 280 -2.12 -13.37 -5.92
N GLY A 281 -2.17 -13.57 -7.23
CA GLY A 281 -1.47 -14.67 -7.90
C GLY A 281 -2.12 -16.05 -7.77
N ARG A 282 -3.35 -16.16 -7.24
CA ARG A 282 -4.03 -17.44 -7.01
C ARG A 282 -5.47 -17.43 -7.50
N GLU A 283 -5.88 -18.49 -8.17
CA GLU A 283 -7.28 -18.77 -8.48
C GLU A 283 -8.04 -19.26 -7.24
N LEU A 284 -9.31 -18.86 -7.11
CA LEU A 284 -10.19 -19.25 -6.00
C LEU A 284 -11.33 -20.17 -6.50
N PRO A 285 -11.79 -21.12 -5.67
CA PRO A 285 -11.27 -21.48 -4.35
C PRO A 285 -10.04 -22.40 -4.42
N PHE A 286 -9.21 -22.40 -3.38
CA PHE A 286 -8.11 -23.37 -3.24
C PHE A 286 -8.05 -23.96 -1.84
N VAL A 287 -7.43 -25.15 -1.73
CA VAL A 287 -7.32 -25.90 -0.48
C VAL A 287 -6.00 -25.59 0.22
N VAL A 288 -6.07 -25.19 1.49
CA VAL A 288 -4.91 -25.09 2.36
C VAL A 288 -4.94 -26.28 3.31
N ALA A 289 -3.95 -27.16 3.18
CA ALA A 289 -3.84 -28.38 3.96
C ALA A 289 -2.71 -28.27 4.98
N LEU A 290 -2.99 -28.72 6.21
CA LEU A 290 -1.98 -29.10 7.18
C LEU A 290 -1.74 -30.61 7.01
N VAL A 291 -0.54 -30.97 6.60
CA VAL A 291 -0.14 -32.36 6.31
C VAL A 291 0.72 -32.88 7.46
N GLU A 292 0.38 -34.06 7.97
CA GLU A 292 1.24 -34.81 8.88
C GLU A 292 2.16 -35.70 8.03
N LEU A 293 3.46 -35.42 8.08
CA LEU A 293 4.48 -36.15 7.32
C LEU A 293 4.81 -37.48 7.98
N ASP A 294 5.35 -38.42 7.20
CA ASP A 294 5.79 -39.73 7.70
C ASP A 294 6.90 -39.60 8.77
N GLU A 295 7.66 -38.50 8.75
CA GLU A 295 8.65 -38.13 9.77
C GLU A 295 8.03 -37.61 11.08
N GLY A 296 6.72 -37.39 11.14
CA GLY A 296 5.96 -37.04 12.34
C GLY A 296 5.77 -35.54 12.61
N VAL A 297 6.33 -34.65 11.78
CA VAL A 297 6.06 -33.20 11.86
C VAL A 297 4.84 -32.83 11.01
N ARG A 298 4.27 -31.65 11.28
CA ARG A 298 3.16 -31.11 10.50
C ARG A 298 3.59 -29.90 9.70
N MET A 299 3.20 -29.86 8.43
CA MET A 299 3.57 -28.81 7.49
C MET A 299 2.35 -28.27 6.76
N LEU A 300 2.24 -26.95 6.68
CA LEU A 300 1.14 -26.26 6.02
C LEU A 300 1.52 -25.95 4.56
N GLY A 301 0.62 -26.22 3.62
CA GLY A 301 0.82 -25.88 2.22
C GLY A 301 -0.49 -25.93 1.43
N GLN A 302 -0.48 -25.42 0.20
CA GLN A 302 -1.62 -25.59 -0.69
C GLN A 302 -1.70 -27.05 -1.15
N LEU A 303 -2.88 -27.67 -1.11
CA LEU A 303 -3.13 -28.92 -1.80
C LEU A 303 -3.65 -28.60 -3.21
N ARG A 304 -2.87 -28.96 -4.23
CA ARG A 304 -3.08 -28.59 -5.63
C ARG A 304 -3.64 -29.75 -6.45
N GLY A 305 -4.27 -29.42 -7.58
CA GLY A 305 -4.82 -30.39 -8.52
C GLY A 305 -5.98 -31.23 -7.96
N VAL A 306 -6.66 -30.74 -6.92
CA VAL A 306 -7.80 -31.42 -6.29
C VAL A 306 -9.06 -30.58 -6.40
N ASP A 307 -10.20 -31.23 -6.55
CA ASP A 307 -11.50 -30.60 -6.32
C ASP A 307 -11.69 -30.38 -4.80
N PRO A 308 -11.86 -29.13 -4.33
CA PRO A 308 -12.04 -28.84 -2.91
C PRO A 308 -13.17 -29.62 -2.23
N GLU A 309 -14.21 -30.04 -2.97
CA GLU A 309 -15.32 -30.82 -2.42
C GLU A 309 -14.96 -32.29 -2.17
N THR A 310 -13.86 -32.76 -2.73
CA THR A 310 -13.44 -34.18 -2.68
C THR A 310 -12.34 -34.46 -1.65
N VAL A 311 -11.74 -33.42 -1.07
CA VAL A 311 -10.63 -33.57 -0.12
C VAL A 311 -11.10 -34.22 1.18
N ALA A 312 -10.33 -35.20 1.66
CA ALA A 312 -10.62 -35.91 2.90
C ALA A 312 -9.44 -35.86 3.88
N ILE A 313 -9.74 -35.77 5.17
CA ILE A 313 -8.76 -36.00 6.24
C ILE A 313 -8.28 -37.45 6.16
N GLY A 314 -6.96 -37.65 6.26
CA GLY A 314 -6.28 -38.93 6.09
C GLY A 314 -5.91 -39.25 4.63
N GLN A 315 -6.28 -38.41 3.66
CA GLN A 315 -5.90 -38.60 2.26
C GLN A 315 -4.36 -38.57 2.12
N PRO A 316 -3.76 -39.55 1.41
CA PRO A 316 -2.32 -39.57 1.17
C PRO A 316 -1.92 -38.46 0.19
N VAL A 317 -0.83 -37.78 0.51
CA VAL A 317 -0.28 -36.69 -0.27
C VAL A 317 1.24 -36.82 -0.38
N GLU A 318 1.79 -36.10 -1.35
CA GLU A 318 3.23 -35.94 -1.50
C GLU A 318 3.58 -34.50 -1.89
N VAL A 319 4.80 -34.10 -1.58
CA VAL A 319 5.32 -32.77 -1.88
C VAL A 319 5.44 -32.56 -3.40
N GLU A 320 5.05 -31.39 -3.84
CA GLU A 320 5.27 -30.86 -5.18
C GLU A 320 6.16 -29.63 -5.05
N PHE A 321 7.26 -29.55 -5.81
CA PHE A 321 8.08 -28.34 -5.89
C PHE A 321 7.62 -27.50 -7.08
N LEU A 322 7.48 -26.20 -6.85
CA LEU A 322 7.01 -25.24 -7.83
C LEU A 322 8.18 -24.34 -8.24
N ASP A 323 8.54 -24.39 -9.51
CA ASP A 323 9.66 -23.62 -10.07
C ASP A 323 9.15 -22.42 -10.84
N PHE A 324 9.68 -21.24 -10.51
CA PHE A 324 9.33 -20.00 -11.18
C PHE A 324 10.59 -19.35 -11.77
N PRO A 325 10.53 -18.88 -13.03
CA PRO A 325 11.66 -18.21 -13.64
C PRO A 325 11.96 -16.89 -12.95
N ALA A 326 13.15 -16.36 -13.23
CA ALA A 326 13.45 -14.94 -13.01
C ALA A 326 12.43 -14.08 -13.78
N ASP A 327 12.14 -12.90 -13.26
CA ASP A 327 11.26 -11.92 -13.89
C ASP A 327 11.88 -10.52 -13.77
N ASP A 328 11.18 -9.51 -14.31
CA ASP A 328 11.70 -8.14 -14.41
C ASP A 328 12.06 -7.51 -13.05
N ASP A 329 11.49 -8.02 -11.95
CA ASP A 329 11.75 -7.54 -10.60
C ASP A 329 12.95 -8.25 -9.92
N ASN A 330 13.39 -9.42 -10.43
CA ASN A 330 14.51 -10.18 -9.87
C ASN A 330 15.14 -11.15 -10.88
N ASP A 331 16.44 -10.98 -11.10
CA ASP A 331 17.26 -11.78 -12.03
C ASP A 331 17.45 -13.26 -11.61
N GLN A 332 16.92 -13.69 -10.46
CA GLN A 332 17.05 -15.06 -9.97
C GLN A 332 15.72 -15.85 -10.02
N PRO A 333 15.76 -17.14 -10.45
CA PRO A 333 14.61 -18.02 -10.31
C PRO A 333 14.27 -18.21 -8.84
N TRP A 334 13.03 -18.57 -8.57
CA TRP A 334 12.55 -18.78 -7.21
C TRP A 334 11.61 -19.97 -7.13
N HIS A 335 11.49 -20.54 -5.93
CA HIS A 335 10.89 -21.85 -5.73
C HIS A 335 9.90 -21.82 -4.57
N LEU A 336 8.81 -22.58 -4.70
CA LEU A 336 7.87 -22.87 -3.64
C LEU A 336 7.70 -24.39 -3.50
N TYR A 337 6.96 -24.79 -2.47
CA TYR A 337 6.43 -26.13 -2.35
C TYR A 337 4.91 -26.08 -2.20
N ALA A 338 4.27 -27.16 -2.61
CA ALA A 338 2.86 -27.45 -2.43
C ALA A 338 2.69 -28.94 -2.11
N TRP A 339 1.45 -29.35 -1.92
CA TRP A 339 1.04 -30.74 -1.80
C TRP A 339 0.25 -31.13 -3.03
N ARG A 340 0.39 -32.38 -3.46
CA ARG A 340 -0.51 -33.01 -4.42
C ARG A 340 -1.05 -34.31 -3.86
N ALA A 341 -2.22 -34.73 -4.33
CA ALA A 341 -2.74 -36.04 -4.00
C ALA A 341 -1.78 -37.13 -4.49
N LYS A 342 -1.47 -38.09 -3.62
CA LYS A 342 -0.63 -39.23 -4.00
C LYS A 342 -1.51 -40.24 -4.76
N GLU A 343 -1.18 -40.52 -6.01
CA GLU A 343 -1.89 -41.52 -6.80
C GLU A 343 -1.79 -42.90 -6.14
N ALA A 344 -2.90 -43.64 -6.09
CA ALA A 344 -2.90 -45.02 -5.63
C ALA A 344 -2.13 -45.87 -6.64
N LYS A 345 -1.03 -46.47 -6.18
CA LYS A 345 -0.14 -47.30 -7.00
C LYS A 345 -0.69 -48.70 -7.25
#